data_AF-A0A9P6PKL9-F1
#
_entry.id   AF-A0A9P6PKL9-F1
#
_cell.length_a   1.000
_cell.length_b   1.000
_cell.length_c   1.000
_cell.angle_alpha   90.00
_cell.angle_beta   90.00
_cell.angle_gamma   90.00
#
_symmetry.space_group_name_H-M   'P 1'
#
loop_
_entity.id
_entity.type
_entity.pdbx_description
1 polymer ?
#
loop_
_entity_poly.entity_id
_entity_poly.type
_entity_poly.pdbx_seq_one_letter_code
_entity_poly.pdbx_strand_id
1 'polypeptide(L)' 'MSSNASNEYTQTQLIEIYALNQQATVGDCDTQRPTRITDILAKAKWDAWNSKMGMSKTEARKQLEDI' A
#
# COMPACT_ATOMS: atom_id res chain seq x y z
N MET A 1 32.82 -3.60 -9.23
CA MET A 1 32.03 -2.89 -10.25
C MET A 1 31.08 -3.89 -10.87
N SER A 2 29.78 -3.81 -10.53
CA SER A 2 28.64 -4.25 -11.35
C SER A 2 27.38 -3.81 -10.61
N SER A 3 26.96 -2.60 -10.95
CA SER A 3 25.73 -1.97 -10.48
C SER A 3 24.54 -2.71 -11.09
N ASN A 4 23.97 -3.67 -10.37
CA ASN A 4 22.59 -4.09 -10.62
C ASN A 4 21.70 -3.28 -9.69
N ALA A 5 21.37 -2.07 -10.11
CA ALA A 5 20.19 -1.37 -9.61
C ALA A 5 18.97 -2.08 -10.21
N SER A 6 18.62 -3.25 -9.65
CA SER A 6 17.31 -3.84 -9.87
C SER A 6 16.33 -2.88 -9.20
N ASN A 7 15.39 -2.31 -9.94
CA ASN A 7 14.24 -1.57 -9.41
C ASN A 7 13.33 -2.52 -8.60
N GLU A 8 13.84 -3.08 -7.52
CA GLU A 8 13.09 -3.92 -6.59
C GLU A 8 12.65 -3.04 -5.43
N TYR A 9 11.36 -2.67 -5.45
CA TYR A 9 10.73 -2.06 -4.30
C TYR A 9 10.86 -2.99 -3.09
N THR A 10 11.27 -2.42 -1.96
CA THR A 10 11.28 -3.13 -0.68
C THR A 10 9.86 -3.63 -0.35
N GLN A 11 9.75 -4.67 0.48
CA GLN A 11 8.44 -5.17 0.89
C GLN A 11 7.56 -4.09 1.53
N THR A 12 8.16 -3.16 2.28
CA THR A 12 7.48 -1.99 2.83
C THR A 12 6.94 -1.07 1.74
N GLN A 13 7.75 -0.76 0.72
CA GLN A 13 7.28 0.04 -0.43
C GLN A 13 6.17 -0.67 -1.19
N LEU A 14 6.24 -1.98 -1.39
CA LEU A 14 5.16 -2.75 -2.04
C LEU A 14 3.85 -2.70 -1.24
N ILE A 15 3.92 -2.69 0.09
CA ILE A 15 2.76 -2.53 0.96
C ILE A 15 2.18 -1.12 0.84
N GLU A 16 3.03 -0.09 0.82
CA GLU A 16 2.64 1.31 0.68
C GLU A 16 2.00 1.59 -0.69
N ILE A 17 2.64 1.11 -1.76
CA ILE A 17 2.13 1.16 -3.14
C ILE A 17 0.75 0.51 -3.22
N TYR A 18 0.57 -0.66 -2.60
CA TYR A 18 -0.73 -1.32 -2.55
C TYR A 18 -1.77 -0.44 -1.83
N ALA A 19 -1.45 0.06 -0.63
CA ALA A 19 -2.36 0.89 0.15
C ALA A 19 -2.79 2.16 -0.60
N LEU A 20 -1.84 2.87 -1.22
CA LEU A 20 -2.10 4.08 -2.00
C LEU A 20 -2.88 3.78 -3.27
N ASN A 21 -2.57 2.68 -3.96
CA ASN A 21 -3.33 2.27 -5.14
C ASN A 21 -4.79 1.97 -4.79
N GLN A 22 -5.03 1.24 -3.70
CA GLN A 22 -6.38 0.95 -3.21
C GLN A 22 -7.11 2.24 -2.82
N GLN A 23 -6.45 3.16 -2.12
CA GLN A 23 -7.04 4.46 -1.76
C GLN A 23 -7.33 5.34 -2.99
N ALA A 24 -6.45 5.31 -4.01
CA ALA A 24 -6.61 6.09 -5.24
C ALA A 24 -7.72 5.55 -6.16
N THR A 25 -8.00 4.25 -6.11
CA THR A 25 -8.99 3.57 -6.97
C THR A 25 -10.33 3.38 -6.26
N VAL A 26 -10.32 2.68 -5.13
CA VAL A 26 -11.49 2.37 -4.31
C VAL A 26 -11.86 3.60 -3.47
N GLY A 27 -10.89 4.14 -2.72
CA GLY A 27 -11.13 5.13 -1.67
C GLY A 27 -10.91 4.52 -0.29
N ASP A 28 -11.64 5.03 0.71
CA ASP A 28 -11.51 4.57 2.10
C ASP A 28 -11.75 3.07 2.23
N CYS A 29 -10.99 2.45 3.13
CA CYS A 29 -11.08 1.02 3.41
C CYS A 29 -12.44 0.68 4.07
N ASP A 30 -13.32 0.01 3.33
CA ASP A 30 -14.62 -0.48 3.81
C ASP A 30 -14.62 -2.00 4.09
N THR A 31 -13.48 -2.66 3.86
CA THR A 31 -13.35 -4.11 3.98
C THR A 31 -13.00 -4.56 5.39
N GLN A 32 -13.45 -5.74 5.80
CA GLN A 32 -13.10 -6.29 7.11
C GLN A 32 -11.63 -6.69 7.17
N ARG A 33 -10.96 -6.32 8.28
CA ARG A 33 -9.57 -6.69 8.52
C ARG A 33 -9.37 -8.21 8.53
N PRO A 34 -8.35 -8.75 7.81
CA PRO A 34 -8.00 -10.16 7.86
C PRO A 34 -7.70 -10.62 9.29
N THR A 35 -8.39 -11.67 9.75
CA THR A 35 -8.27 -12.22 11.11
C THR A 35 -7.34 -13.42 11.21
N ARG A 36 -6.99 -14.05 10.06
CA ARG A 36 -6.13 -15.22 10.02
C ARG A 36 -4.68 -14.85 10.39
N ILE A 37 -4.16 -15.48 11.44
CA ILE A 37 -2.84 -15.17 12.04
C ILE A 37 -1.67 -15.40 11.09
N THR A 38 -1.81 -16.31 10.12
CA THR A 38 -0.76 -16.63 9.14
C THR A 38 -0.66 -15.60 8.01
N ASP A 39 -1.66 -14.74 7.82
CA ASP A 39 -1.71 -13.75 6.74
C ASP A 39 -1.08 -12.42 7.13
N ILE A 40 0.17 -12.47 7.60
CA ILE A 40 0.92 -11.28 8.07
C ILE A 40 0.97 -10.21 6.98
N LEU A 41 1.24 -10.61 5.73
CA LEU A 41 1.31 -9.68 4.60
C LEU A 41 -0.06 -9.06 4.25
N ALA A 42 -1.13 -9.86 4.25
CA ALA A 42 -2.46 -9.34 3.94
C ALA A 42 -2.95 -8.38 5.03
N LYS A 43 -2.68 -8.71 6.29
CA LYS A 43 -2.93 -7.83 7.44
C LYS A 43 -2.13 -6.53 7.33
N ALA A 44 -0.85 -6.59 6.97
CA ALA A 44 -0.03 -5.39 6.79
C ALA A 44 -0.53 -4.49 5.64
N LYS A 45 -0.91 -5.09 4.51
CA LYS A 45 -1.53 -4.38 3.38
C LYS A 45 -2.84 -3.69 3.78
N TRP A 46 -3.69 -4.42 4.51
CA TRP A 46 -4.95 -3.88 5.00
C TRP A 46 -4.72 -2.76 6.03
N ASP A 47 -3.81 -2.96 6.98
CA ASP A 47 -3.47 -1.96 8.00
C ASP A 47 -2.93 -0.67 7.35
N ALA A 48 -2.07 -0.81 6.33
CA ALA A 48 -1.56 0.32 5.55
C ALA A 48 -2.67 1.04 4.80
N TRP A 49 -3.56 0.33 4.10
CA TRP A 49 -4.70 0.96 3.41
C TRP A 49 -5.65 1.65 4.38
N ASN A 50 -6.00 0.99 5.48
CA ASN A 50 -6.86 1.55 6.52
C ASN A 50 -6.24 2.79 7.19
N SER A 51 -4.91 2.88 7.29
CA SER A 51 -4.23 4.08 7.81
C SER A 51 -4.36 5.31 6.90
N LYS A 52 -4.72 5.12 5.62
CA LYS A 52 -4.91 6.18 4.62
C LYS A 52 -6.37 6.62 4.48
N MET A 53 -7.27 6.13 5.33
CA MET A 53 -8.67 6.58 5.34
C MET A 53 -8.76 8.09 5.53
N GLY A 54 -9.65 8.73 4.78
CA GLY A 54 -9.81 10.18 4.70
C GLY A 54 -8.89 10.85 3.68
N MET A 55 -7.92 10.13 3.10
CA MET A 55 -7.08 10.65 2.01
C MET A 55 -7.86 10.69 0.70
N SER A 56 -7.82 11.81 -0.01
CA SER A 56 -8.49 11.92 -1.30
C SER A 56 -7.82 11.04 -2.36
N LYS A 57 -8.59 10.59 -3.37
CA LYS A 57 -8.07 9.76 -4.47
C LYS A 57 -6.91 10.42 -5.23
N THR A 58 -6.99 11.75 -5.39
CA THR A 58 -5.94 12.54 -6.06
C THR A 58 -4.66 12.59 -5.24
N GLU A 59 -4.78 12.76 -3.93
CA GLU A 59 -3.63 12.81 -3.03
C GLU A 59 -2.95 11.45 -2.90
N ALA A 60 -3.73 10.37 -2.85
CA ALA A 60 -3.20 9.01 -2.88
C ALA A 60 -2.43 8.70 -4.18
N ARG A 61 -2.95 9.14 -5.33
CA ARG A 61 -2.24 8.99 -6.62
C ARG A 61 -0.94 9.79 -6.66
N LYS A 62 -0.96 11.03 -6.14
CA LYS A 62 0.24 11.86 -6.08
C LYS A 62 1.32 11.20 -5.21
N GLN A 63 0.97 10.71 -4.02
CA GLN A 63 1.92 10.00 -3.16
C GLN A 63 2.43 8.72 -3.82
N LEU A 64 1.60 8.02 -4.61
CA LEU A 64 2.01 6.84 -5.36
C LEU A 64 3.05 7.15 -6.44
N GLU A 65 2.94 8.31 -7.11
CA GLU A 65 3.91 8.78 -8.11
C GLU A 65 5.24 9.21 -7.49
N ASP A 66 5.23 9.59 -6.20
CA ASP A 66 6.41 10.03 -5.45
C ASP A 66 7.23 8.86 -4.83
N ILE A 67 6.78 7.61 -4.96
CA ILE A 67 7.43 6.39 -4.41
C ILE A 67 8.38 5.71 -5.41
#